data_AF-A0A382GWK9-F1
#
_entry.id   AF-A0A382GWK9-F1
#
_cell.length_a   1.000
_cell.length_b   1.000
_cell.length_c   1.000
_cell.angle_alpha   90.00
_cell.angle_beta   90.00
_cell.angle_gamma   90.00
#
_symmetry.space_group_name_H-M   'P 1'
#
loop_
_entity.id
_entity.type
_entity.pdbx_description
1 polymer ?
#
loop_
_entity_poly.entity_id
_entity_poly.type
_entity_poly.pdbx_seq_one_letter_code
_entity_poly.pdbx_strand_id
1 'polypeptide(L)'
;QALSSFVENIARSLQIQDNLQLNVLNNVEKGTEGVKVGLDRLKLDNLFSMLYRLENHRPVIRTSHLSISISPGDRLVRASFQVHKQQSN
;
A
#
# COMPACT_ATOMS: atom_id res chain seq x y z
N GLN A 1 -2.90 -16.06 -1.98
CA GLN A 1 -3.54 -14.97 -1.21
C GLN A 1 -3.79 -13.78 -2.14
N ALA A 2 -4.97 -13.16 -2.04
CA ALA A 2 -5.32 -11.93 -2.77
C ALA A 2 -4.40 -10.77 -2.36
N LEU A 3 -4.05 -9.90 -3.32
CA LEU A 3 -3.16 -8.78 -3.06
C LEU A 3 -3.69 -7.84 -1.97
N SER A 4 -5.00 -7.57 -1.94
CA SER A 4 -5.64 -6.72 -0.93
C SER A 4 -5.43 -7.26 0.49
N SER A 5 -5.70 -8.55 0.72
CA SER A 5 -5.48 -9.18 2.02
C SER A 5 -4.01 -9.18 2.43
N PHE A 6 -3.09 -9.27 1.46
CA PHE A 6 -1.65 -9.20 1.74
C PHE A 6 -1.26 -7.79 2.24
N VAL A 7 -1.72 -6.74 1.56
CA VAL A 7 -1.50 -5.35 1.99
C VAL A 7 -2.10 -5.10 3.37
N GLU A 8 -3.30 -5.61 3.63
CA GLU A 8 -3.96 -5.50 4.94
C GLU A 8 -3.15 -6.19 6.06
N ASN A 9 -2.57 -7.36 5.79
CA ASN A 9 -1.72 -8.05 6.76
C ASN A 9 -0.46 -7.26 7.11
N ILE A 10 0.17 -6.60 6.13
CA ILE A 10 1.29 -5.69 6.39
C ILE A 10 0.82 -4.53 7.28
N ALA A 11 -0.29 -3.88 6.94
CA ALA A 11 -0.82 -2.78 7.73
C ALA A 11 -1.15 -3.19 9.18
N ARG A 12 -1.73 -4.39 9.37
CA ARG A 12 -1.99 -4.96 10.70
C ARG A 12 -0.70 -5.22 11.47
N SER A 13 0.34 -5.74 10.82
CA SER A 13 1.65 -5.96 11.44
C SER A 13 2.36 -4.66 11.87
N LEU A 14 1.99 -3.54 11.24
CA LEU A 14 2.48 -2.20 11.55
C LEU A 14 1.50 -1.43 12.47
N GLN A 15 0.38 -2.03 12.88
CA GLN A 15 -0.66 -1.42 13.70
C GLN A 15 -1.26 -0.14 13.06
N ILE A 16 -1.40 -0.11 11.74
CA ILE A 16 -1.94 1.03 10.97
C ILE A 16 -3.19 0.66 10.16
N GLN A 17 -3.80 -0.50 10.42
CA GLN A 17 -4.95 -0.99 9.67
C GLN A 17 -6.17 -0.06 9.78
N ASP A 18 -6.34 0.65 10.89
CA ASP A 18 -7.48 1.56 11.09
C ASP A 18 -7.39 2.82 10.20
N ASN A 19 -6.20 3.07 9.64
CA ASN A 19 -5.91 4.19 8.74
C ASN A 19 -5.89 3.76 7.26
N LEU A 20 -6.12 2.48 6.98
CA LEU A 20 -5.98 1.87 5.67
C LEU A 20 -7.30 1.88 4.89
N GLN A 21 -7.22 2.29 3.63
CA GLN A 21 -8.27 2.12 2.63
C GLN A 21 -7.70 1.32 1.46
N LEU A 22 -8.43 0.28 1.05
CA LEU A 22 -8.04 -0.58 -0.07
C LEU A 22 -9.13 -0.56 -1.14
N ASN A 23 -8.72 -0.32 -2.38
CA ASN A 23 -9.60 -0.43 -3.55
C ASN A 23 -8.94 -1.32 -4.59
N VAL A 24 -9.58 -2.44 -4.92
CA VAL A 24 -9.10 -3.33 -5.99
C VAL A 24 -9.23 -2.62 -7.33
N LEU A 25 -8.18 -2.69 -8.15
CA LEU A 25 -8.14 -2.10 -9.47
C LEU A 25 -8.64 -3.10 -10.51
N ASN A 26 -9.72 -2.75 -11.22
CA ASN A 26 -10.31 -3.61 -12.25
C ASN A 26 -9.65 -3.43 -13.64
N ASN A 27 -8.97 -2.30 -13.86
CA ASN A 27 -8.30 -1.96 -15.12
C ASN A 27 -6.78 -2.10 -14.96
N VAL A 28 -6.32 -3.34 -14.88
CA VAL A 28 -4.89 -3.71 -14.81
C VAL A 28 -4.53 -4.65 -15.95
N GLU A 29 -3.24 -4.74 -16.27
CA GLU A 29 -2.77 -5.67 -17.30
C GLU A 29 -3.17 -7.11 -16.98
N LYS A 30 -3.49 -7.89 -18.03
CA LYS A 30 -3.89 -9.29 -17.88
C LYS A 30 -2.80 -10.06 -17.14
N GLY A 31 -3.18 -10.82 -16.11
CA GLY A 31 -2.24 -11.55 -15.24
C GLY A 31 -1.60 -10.68 -14.15
N THR A 32 -2.11 -9.47 -13.91
CA THR A 32 -1.68 -8.62 -12.79
C THR A 32 -2.85 -8.39 -11.84
N GLU A 33 -2.60 -8.48 -10.54
CA GLU A 33 -3.49 -7.94 -9.51
C GLU A 33 -3.03 -6.53 -9.15
N GLY A 34 -3.96 -5.57 -9.09
CA GLY A 34 -3.68 -4.21 -8.64
C GLY A 34 -4.59 -3.79 -7.50
N VAL A 35 -4.03 -3.07 -6.54
CA VAL A 35 -4.77 -2.47 -5.42
C VAL A 35 -4.30 -1.04 -5.22
N LYS A 36 -5.24 -0.10 -5.18
CA LYS A 36 -4.99 1.27 -4.71
C LYS A 36 -5.08 1.28 -3.20
N VAL A 37 -4.02 1.79 -2.58
CA VAL A 37 -3.85 1.93 -1.15
C VAL A 37 -3.97 3.40 -0.79
N GLY A 38 -4.87 3.70 0.14
CA GLY A 38 -4.96 5.00 0.79
C GLY A 38 -4.60 4.86 2.27
N LEU A 39 -3.78 5.77 2.77
CA LEU A 39 -3.38 5.85 4.17
C LEU A 39 -3.62 7.28 4.65
N ASP A 40 -4.29 7.44 5.78
CA ASP A 40 -4.54 8.76 6.37
C ASP A 40 -3.98 8.87 7.79
N ARG A 41 -3.52 10.07 8.17
CA ARG A 41 -3.05 10.38 9.53
C ARG A 41 -1.95 9.44 10.06
N LEU A 42 -0.96 9.11 9.23
CA LEU A 42 0.17 8.25 9.63
C LEU A 42 1.44 9.00 9.99
N LYS A 43 2.26 8.42 10.86
CA LYS A 43 3.67 8.83 10.97
C LYS A 43 4.42 8.49 9.69
N LEU A 44 5.31 9.37 9.25
CA LEU A 44 6.11 9.16 8.04
C LEU A 44 6.91 7.85 8.07
N ASP A 45 7.44 7.47 9.23
CA ASP A 45 8.19 6.22 9.40
C ASP A 45 7.33 4.97 9.16
N ASN A 46 6.03 5.01 9.51
CA ASN A 46 5.11 3.90 9.26
C ASN A 46 4.84 3.74 7.76
N LEU A 47 4.74 4.86 7.03
CA LEU A 47 4.62 4.83 5.56
C LEU A 47 5.86 4.19 4.93
N PHE A 48 7.06 4.62 5.32
CA PHE A 48 8.30 4.02 4.80
C PHE A 48 8.42 2.54 5.15
N SER A 49 8.05 2.16 6.38
CA SER A 49 8.04 0.76 6.81
C SER A 49 7.09 -0.09 5.96
N MET A 50 5.93 0.45 5.60
CA MET A 50 4.97 -0.22 4.73
C MET A 50 5.51 -0.38 3.30
N LEU A 51 6.02 0.69 2.70
CA LEU A 51 6.60 0.66 1.34
C LEU A 51 7.77 -0.32 1.27
N TYR A 52 8.67 -0.30 2.27
CA TYR A 52 9.77 -1.24 2.37
C TYR A 52 9.28 -2.70 2.41
N ARG A 53 8.29 -3.02 3.25
CA ARG A 53 7.75 -4.38 3.35
C ARG A 53 7.06 -4.83 2.07
N LEU A 54 6.36 -3.93 1.38
CA LEU A 54 5.70 -4.24 0.12
C LEU A 54 6.72 -4.56 -0.96
N GLU A 55 7.72 -3.69 -1.18
CA GLU A 55 8.71 -3.86 -2.24
C GLU A 55 9.69 -5.01 -2.01
N ASN A 56 9.93 -5.37 -0.74
CA ASN A 56 10.86 -6.46 -0.38
C ASN A 56 10.15 -7.80 -0.13
N HIS A 57 8.85 -7.92 -0.43
CA HIS A 57 8.14 -9.20 -0.32
C HIS A 57 8.18 -10.01 -1.62
N ARG A 58 8.05 -11.34 -1.51
CA ARG A 58 7.90 -12.25 -2.65
C ARG A 58 6.47 -12.79 -2.73
N PRO A 59 5.85 -12.91 -3.92
CA PRO A 59 6.38 -12.51 -5.24
C PRO A 59 6.56 -11.00 -5.34
N VAL A 60 7.47 -10.54 -6.22
CA VAL A 60 7.87 -9.13 -6.31
C VAL A 60 6.65 -8.24 -6.54
N ILE A 61 6.50 -7.24 -5.69
CA ILE A 61 5.41 -6.27 -5.73
C ILE A 61 6.00 -4.93 -6.16
N ARG A 62 5.34 -4.26 -7.10
CA ARG A 62 5.71 -2.90 -7.51
C ARG A 62 4.75 -1.89 -6.94
N THR A 63 5.28 -0.85 -6.32
CA THR A 63 4.53 0.33 -5.92
C THR A 63 4.57 1.36 -7.07
N SER A 64 3.49 2.09 -7.29
CA SER A 64 3.45 3.17 -8.29
C SER A 64 2.46 4.26 -7.91
N HIS A 65 2.48 5.38 -8.62
CA HIS A 65 1.56 6.51 -8.40
C HIS A 65 1.56 7.03 -6.94
N LEU A 66 2.74 7.06 -6.32
CA LEU A 66 2.91 7.54 -4.95
C LEU A 66 2.61 9.04 -4.87
N SER A 67 1.62 9.38 -4.06
CA SER A 67 1.26 10.72 -3.67
C SER A 67 1.35 10.82 -2.15
N ILE A 68 2.07 11.81 -1.64
CA ILE A 68 2.22 12.09 -0.22
C ILE A 68 1.83 13.54 0.02
N SER A 69 1.02 13.76 1.05
CA SER A 69 0.68 15.08 1.56
C SER A 69 0.92 15.10 3.06
N ILE A 70 1.43 16.22 3.57
CA ILE A 70 1.77 16.40 4.98
C ILE A 70 0.73 17.36 5.58
N SER A 71 0.04 16.93 6.63
CA SER A 71 -0.89 17.79 7.34
C SER A 71 -0.12 18.83 8.17
N PRO A 72 -0.46 20.12 8.08
CA PRO A 72 0.15 21.15 8.93
C PRO A 72 -0.20 20.88 10.40
N GLY A 73 0.79 20.94 11.29
CA GLY A 73 0.62 20.72 12.73
C GLY A 73 1.30 19.46 13.24
N ASP A 74 0.73 18.30 12.96
CA ASP A 74 1.07 17.05 13.69
C ASP A 74 2.15 16.19 13.02
N ARG A 75 2.74 16.66 11.91
CA ARG A 75 3.70 15.91 11.06
C ARG A 75 3.15 14.55 10.59
N LEU A 76 1.83 14.38 10.59
CA LEU A 76 1.17 13.22 10.03
C LEU A 76 1.07 13.35 8.52
N VAL A 77 1.13 12.22 7.84
CA VAL A 77 1.08 12.12 6.40
C VAL A 77 -0.19 11.40 5.96
N ARG A 78 -0.73 11.87 4.84
CA ARG A 78 -1.69 11.14 4.03
C ARG A 78 -0.96 10.69 2.78
N ALA A 79 -1.05 9.41 2.47
CA ALA A 79 -0.42 8.82 1.31
C ALA A 79 -1.42 8.02 0.48
N SER A 80 -1.24 8.04 -0.83
CA SER A 80 -1.94 7.17 -1.77
C SER A 80 -0.94 6.59 -2.73
N PHE A 81 -1.05 5.31 -3.04
CA PHE A 81 -0.23 4.63 -4.04
C PHE A 81 -0.98 3.42 -4.58
N GLN A 82 -0.46 2.85 -5.65
CA GLN A 82 -0.93 1.58 -6.20
C GLN A 82 0.10 0.50 -5.93
N VAL A 83 -0.39 -0.70 -5.69
CA VAL A 83 0.39 -1.90 -5.45
C VAL A 83 0.01 -2.89 -6.54
N HIS A 84 1.01 -3.40 -7.26
CA HIS A 84 0.82 -4.33 -8.36
C HIS A 84 1.60 -5.61 -8.09
N LYS A 85 0.96 -6.75 -8.34
CA LYS A 85 1.55 -8.08 -8.23
C LYS A 85 1.29 -8.82 -9.52
N GLN A 86 2.34 -9.21 -10.23
CA GLN A 86 2.21 -10.14 -11.34
C GLN A 86 1.84 -11.52 -10.79
N GLN A 87 0.73 -12.06 -11.28
CA GLN A 87 0.40 -13.45 -11.06
C GLN A 87 1.38 -14.25 -11.90
N SER A 88 2.22 -15.06 -11.25
CA SER A 88 3.05 -16.02 -11.96
C SER A 88 2.14 -16.93 -12.77
N ASN A 89 2.39 -17.05 -14.08
CA ASN A 89 1.74 -18.05 -14.93
C ASN A 89 1.96 -19.46 -14.37
#